data_AF-A0A2P2IDZ1-F1
#
_entry.id   AF-A0A2P2IDZ1-F1
#
_cell.length_a   1.000
_cell.length_b   1.000
_cell.length_c   1.000
_cell.angle_alpha   90.00
_cell.angle_beta   90.00
_cell.angle_gamma   90.00
#
_symmetry.space_group_name_H-M   'P 1'
#
loop_
_entity.id
_entity.type
_entity.pdbx_description
1 polymer ?
#
loop_
_entity_poly.entity_id
_entity_poly.type
_entity_poly.pdbx_seq_one_letter_code
_entity_poly.pdbx_strand_id
1 'polypeptide(L)'
;LNATLLPQELKKHGYDTHIVGKWHLGFCKWEYTPTYRGFDSYHGYYTGAEDYYTHVCPYSFRAAQDIPAGEDKEEDVDLKALGYDFRNDTLVDRTAAGSYSAFVFAEHVESLLSTRDPATPLFLYLPFQSVHAPLQVPQNYSDLYSHVQDRHRRTYLGMVTALDDAVGRIVASLKSTGHYNNSVIVFTTDNSG
;
A
#
# COMPACT_ATOMS: atom_id res chain seq x y z
N LEU A 1 14.89 12.10 14.42
CA LEU A 1 13.51 12.39 13.97
C LEU A 1 12.75 12.97 15.15
N ASN A 2 12.06 14.10 14.99
CA ASN A 2 11.44 14.82 16.13
C ASN A 2 9.93 14.58 16.26
N ALA A 3 9.28 13.93 15.28
CA ALA A 3 7.87 13.59 15.32
C ALA A 3 7.66 12.13 15.72
N THR A 4 6.89 11.92 16.79
CA THR A 4 6.45 10.58 17.23
C THR A 4 5.22 10.17 16.43
N LEU A 5 5.25 8.99 15.81
CA LEU A 5 4.09 8.45 15.09
C LEU A 5 3.16 7.68 16.03
N LEU A 6 1.88 7.59 15.67
CA LEU A 6 0.87 6.82 16.38
C LEU A 6 1.30 5.39 16.77
N PRO A 7 1.85 4.54 15.87
CA PRO A 7 2.32 3.19 16.25
C PRO A 7 3.40 3.22 17.33
N GLN A 8 4.29 4.22 17.35
CA GLN A 8 5.30 4.34 18.40
C GLN A 8 4.68 4.61 19.77
N GLU A 9 3.57 5.33 19.82
CA GLU A 9 2.85 5.57 21.06
C GLU A 9 2.05 4.33 21.48
N LEU A 10 1.27 3.74 20.57
CA LEU A 10 0.46 2.55 20.86
C LEU A 10 1.32 1.36 21.33
N LYS A 11 2.50 1.17 20.74
CA LYS A 11 3.45 0.13 21.15
C LYS A 11 3.90 0.26 22.61
N LYS A 12 3.98 1.49 23.16
CA LYS A 12 4.29 1.69 24.60
C LYS A 12 3.17 1.19 25.52
N HIS A 13 1.95 1.11 25.00
CA HIS A 13 0.75 0.67 25.73
C HIS A 13 0.40 -0.79 25.41
N GLY A 14 1.34 -1.57 24.85
CA GLY A 14 1.20 -3.00 24.64
C GLY A 14 0.41 -3.40 23.39
N TYR A 15 0.27 -2.49 22.42
CA TYR A 15 -0.30 -2.86 21.11
C TYR A 15 0.74 -3.56 20.24
N ASP A 16 0.29 -4.63 19.57
CA ASP A 16 0.96 -5.18 18.40
C ASP A 16 0.68 -4.25 17.21
N THR A 17 1.73 -3.75 16.57
CA THR A 17 1.62 -2.69 15.56
C THR A 17 2.07 -3.18 14.19
N HIS A 18 1.16 -3.15 13.23
CA HIS A 18 1.39 -3.70 11.89
C HIS A 18 0.95 -2.72 10.81
N ILE A 19 1.70 -2.68 9.71
CA ILE A 19 1.34 -1.92 8.51
C ILE A 19 1.46 -2.79 7.27
N VAL A 20 0.42 -2.79 6.44
CA VAL A 20 0.39 -3.53 5.18
C VAL A 20 -0.05 -2.59 4.06
N GLY A 21 0.86 -2.28 3.12
CA GLY A 21 0.59 -1.39 2.00
C GLY A 21 1.65 -0.32 1.78
N LYS A 22 1.21 0.83 1.26
CA LYS A 22 2.04 2.00 0.91
C LYS A 22 2.65 2.69 2.13
N TRP A 23 3.96 2.97 2.10
CA TRP A 23 4.59 3.82 3.10
C TRP A 23 4.58 5.31 2.74
N HIS A 24 5.32 5.71 1.70
CA HIS A 24 5.42 7.08 1.18
C HIS A 24 5.81 8.18 2.20
N LEU A 25 6.48 7.85 3.30
CA LEU A 25 6.92 8.81 4.32
C LEU A 25 8.46 8.88 4.48
N GLY A 26 9.17 8.47 3.43
CA GLY A 26 10.63 8.53 3.33
C GLY A 26 11.31 7.18 3.59
N PHE A 27 12.35 6.89 2.82
CA PHE A 27 13.06 5.61 2.85
C PHE A 27 14.54 5.72 2.46
N CYS A 28 15.11 6.94 2.44
CA CYS A 28 16.53 7.14 2.13
C CYS A 28 17.48 6.73 3.28
N LYS A 29 16.94 6.45 4.47
CA LYS A 29 17.63 5.84 5.61
C LYS A 29 16.68 4.89 6.33
N TRP A 30 17.23 3.89 7.01
CA TRP A 30 16.44 2.90 7.74
C TRP A 30 15.58 3.52 8.83
N GLU A 31 16.05 4.57 9.50
CA GLU A 31 15.28 5.26 10.54
C GLU A 31 13.98 5.87 10.01
N TYR A 32 13.81 5.96 8.68
CA TYR A 32 12.60 6.51 8.05
C TYR A 32 11.60 5.42 7.66
N THR A 33 11.99 4.13 7.65
CA THR A 33 11.13 3.03 7.22
C THR A 33 10.19 2.56 8.36
N PRO A 34 9.07 1.88 8.04
CA PRO A 34 8.01 1.58 9.00
C PRO A 34 8.47 0.84 10.27
N THR A 35 9.35 -0.16 10.12
CA THR A 35 9.86 -0.98 11.24
C THR A 35 10.74 -0.19 12.21
N TYR A 36 11.30 0.95 11.78
CA TYR A 36 12.02 1.89 12.65
C TYR A 36 11.12 3.05 13.12
N ARG A 37 9.86 3.07 12.69
CA ARG A 37 8.87 4.12 12.97
C ARG A 37 7.67 3.62 13.75
N GLY A 38 7.89 2.56 14.53
CA GLY A 38 6.98 2.10 15.57
C GLY A 38 6.20 0.85 15.22
N PHE A 39 6.25 0.38 13.97
CA PHE A 39 5.60 -0.86 13.57
C PHE A 39 6.47 -2.08 13.88
N ASP A 40 5.87 -3.13 14.43
CA ASP A 40 6.48 -4.43 14.68
C ASP A 40 6.72 -5.23 13.38
N SER A 41 5.82 -5.08 12.40
CA SER A 41 6.05 -5.62 11.05
C SER A 41 5.52 -4.72 9.95
N TYR A 42 6.05 -4.96 8.74
CA TYR A 42 5.68 -4.25 7.52
C TYR A 42 5.64 -5.19 6.32
N HIS A 43 4.61 -5.05 5.48
CA HIS A 43 4.53 -5.71 4.18
C HIS A 43 3.98 -4.77 3.12
N GLY A 44 4.75 -4.46 2.07
CA GLY A 44 4.33 -3.51 1.03
C GLY A 44 5.48 -2.74 0.39
N TYR A 45 5.20 -1.53 -0.10
CA TYR A 45 6.13 -0.73 -0.91
C TYR A 45 6.41 0.65 -0.32
N TYR A 46 7.67 1.11 -0.44
CA TYR A 46 8.10 2.35 0.19
C TYR A 46 7.69 3.61 -0.55
N THR A 47 7.60 3.51 -1.87
CA THR A 47 7.41 4.62 -2.81
C THR A 47 5.96 5.13 -2.82
N GLY A 48 5.70 6.17 -3.62
CA GLY A 48 4.37 6.79 -3.73
C GLY A 48 3.39 6.01 -4.61
N ALA A 49 3.91 5.24 -5.57
CA ALA A 49 3.17 4.45 -6.54
C ALA A 49 4.07 3.39 -7.16
N GLU A 50 3.48 2.29 -7.58
CA GLU A 50 4.12 1.20 -8.33
C GLU A 50 3.10 0.57 -9.29
N ASP A 51 3.54 -0.41 -10.09
CA ASP A 51 2.64 -1.26 -10.86
C ASP A 51 1.95 -2.30 -9.96
N TYR A 52 0.64 -2.52 -10.14
CA TYR A 52 -0.18 -3.35 -9.24
C TYR A 52 0.18 -4.84 -9.24
N TYR A 53 0.89 -5.33 -10.25
CA TYR A 53 1.23 -6.75 -10.41
C TYR A 53 2.74 -6.99 -10.32
N THR A 54 3.52 -6.17 -11.01
CA THR A 54 4.97 -6.35 -11.07
C THR A 54 5.68 -5.74 -9.87
N HIS A 55 5.02 -4.86 -9.11
CA HIS A 55 5.60 -4.11 -7.99
C HIS A 55 6.89 -3.37 -8.37
N VAL A 56 6.93 -2.93 -9.63
CA VAL A 56 7.99 -2.08 -10.15
C VAL A 56 7.48 -0.65 -10.12
N CYS A 57 8.21 0.21 -9.44
CA CYS A 57 8.01 1.65 -9.50
C CYS A 57 8.68 2.19 -10.77
N PRO A 58 7.93 2.78 -11.71
CA PRO A 58 8.51 3.57 -12.77
C PRO A 58 8.85 4.96 -12.21
N TYR A 59 10.06 5.17 -11.72
CA TYR A 59 10.53 6.53 -11.51
C TYR A 59 10.97 7.11 -12.85
N SER A 60 10.18 8.03 -13.39
CA SER A 60 10.73 9.08 -14.24
C SER A 60 11.45 10.06 -13.31
N PHE A 61 12.78 9.99 -13.25
CA PHE A 61 13.52 11.08 -12.64
C PHE A 61 13.41 12.27 -13.59
N ARG A 62 12.73 13.34 -13.17
CA ARG A 62 13.13 14.67 -13.63
C ARG A 62 14.51 14.88 -13.04
N ALA A 63 15.55 14.50 -13.78
CA ALA A 63 16.84 15.09 -13.56
C ALA A 63 16.65 16.57 -13.90
N ALA A 64 16.29 17.38 -12.89
CA ALA A 64 16.69 18.75 -12.91
C ALA A 64 18.22 18.68 -12.93
N GLN A 65 18.81 18.66 -14.13
CA GLN A 65 20.10 19.30 -14.28
C GLN A 65 19.93 20.69 -13.65
N ASP A 66 20.94 21.17 -12.94
CA ASP A 66 20.98 22.54 -12.44
C ASP A 66 20.91 23.52 -13.62
N ILE A 67 19.76 23.63 -14.28
CA ILE A 67 19.48 24.56 -15.36
C ILE A 67 19.18 25.87 -14.64
N PRO A 68 20.00 26.90 -14.82
CA PRO A 68 19.72 28.23 -14.28
C PRO A 68 18.30 28.65 -14.70
N ALA A 69 17.54 29.20 -13.76
CA ALA A 69 16.20 29.70 -14.04
C ALA A 69 16.24 30.69 -15.23
N GLY A 70 15.67 30.31 -16.37
CA GLY A 70 15.55 31.19 -17.54
C GLY A 70 15.87 30.60 -18.92
N GLU A 71 16.26 29.33 -19.05
CA GLU A 71 16.42 28.71 -20.37
C GLU A 71 15.39 27.59 -20.60
N ASP A 72 14.39 27.90 -21.44
CA ASP A 72 13.45 26.93 -22.01
C ASP A 72 14.21 25.99 -22.96
N LYS A 73 14.73 24.89 -22.44
CA LYS A 73 15.14 23.73 -23.24
C LYS A 73 14.47 22.48 -22.70
N GLU A 74 13.25 22.27 -23.18
CA GLU A 74 12.55 20.98 -23.15
C GLU A 74 13.29 19.97 -24.06
N GLU A 75 14.39 19.40 -23.56
CA GLU A 75 14.70 18.02 -23.93
C GLU A 75 14.59 17.21 -22.65
N ASP A 76 13.34 16.80 -22.35
CA ASP A 76 13.02 15.84 -21.30
C ASP A 76 13.76 14.53 -21.60
N VAL A 77 14.95 14.35 -21.01
CA VAL A 77 15.59 13.04 -20.98
C VAL A 77 14.87 12.22 -19.92
N ASP A 78 13.86 11.46 -20.36
CA ASP A 78 13.11 10.51 -19.54
C ASP A 78 14.06 9.36 -19.11
N LEU A 79 14.86 9.61 -18.07
CA LEU A 79 15.64 8.59 -17.40
C LEU A 79 14.68 7.71 -16.60
N LYS A 80 14.13 6.70 -17.27
CA LYS A 80 13.33 5.64 -16.65
C LYS A 80 14.23 4.76 -15.80
N ALA A 81 14.26 5.03 -14.51
CA ALA A 81 14.79 4.07 -13.55
C ALA A 81 13.64 3.15 -13.13
N LEU A 82 13.72 1.89 -13.53
CA LEU A 82 12.79 0.86 -13.08
C LEU A 82 13.35 0.21 -11.82
N GLY A 83 12.63 0.33 -10.71
CA GLY A 83 13.01 -0.27 -9.43
C GLY A 83 11.91 -1.17 -8.90
N TYR A 84 12.23 -2.43 -8.58
CA TYR A 84 11.33 -3.27 -7.81
C TYR A 84 11.26 -2.75 -6.37
N ASP A 85 10.06 -2.48 -5.86
CA ASP A 85 9.86 -1.90 -4.54
C ASP A 85 8.80 -2.68 -3.76
N PHE A 86 9.08 -3.93 -3.41
CA PHE A 86 8.21 -4.67 -2.51
C PHE A 86 9.01 -5.31 -1.37
N ARG A 87 8.47 -5.23 -0.16
CA ARG A 87 9.19 -5.48 1.08
C ARG A 87 8.40 -6.37 2.03
N ASN A 88 9.13 -7.24 2.70
CA ASN A 88 8.74 -7.88 3.94
C ASN A 88 9.74 -7.42 5.01
N ASP A 89 9.28 -6.55 5.90
CA ASP A 89 10.10 -5.75 6.80
C ASP A 89 11.23 -5.01 6.06
N THR A 90 12.49 -5.33 6.38
CA THR A 90 13.66 -4.70 5.75
C THR A 90 14.11 -5.42 4.49
N LEU A 91 13.58 -6.61 4.20
CA LEU A 91 13.99 -7.46 3.10
C LEU A 91 13.14 -7.20 1.85
N VAL A 92 13.74 -7.40 0.68
CA VAL A 92 13.01 -7.41 -0.59
C VAL A 92 12.21 -8.70 -0.67
N ASP A 93 10.90 -8.59 -0.89
CA ASP A 93 10.01 -9.75 -1.07
C ASP A 93 9.60 -9.86 -2.53
N ARG A 94 10.18 -10.81 -3.26
CA ARG A 94 9.86 -11.05 -4.67
C ARG A 94 8.67 -11.99 -4.88
N THR A 95 8.11 -12.56 -3.82
CA THR A 95 7.03 -13.55 -3.92
C THR A 95 5.70 -12.92 -4.34
N ALA A 96 5.54 -11.61 -4.12
CA ALA A 96 4.37 -10.85 -4.57
C ALA A 96 4.34 -10.63 -6.09
N ALA A 97 5.47 -10.73 -6.80
CA ALA A 97 5.54 -10.45 -8.22
C ALA A 97 4.57 -11.31 -9.05
N GLY A 98 3.72 -10.64 -9.83
CA GLY A 98 2.65 -11.24 -10.63
C GLY A 98 1.28 -11.26 -9.94
N SER A 99 1.22 -10.90 -8.66
CA SER A 99 -0.02 -10.90 -7.86
C SER A 99 -0.57 -9.49 -7.71
N TYR A 100 -1.90 -9.36 -7.71
CA TYR A 100 -2.54 -8.04 -7.58
C TYR A 100 -2.40 -7.52 -6.14
N SER A 101 -1.80 -6.34 -5.97
CA SER A 101 -1.41 -5.80 -4.65
C SER A 101 -2.51 -5.80 -3.60
N ALA A 102 -3.76 -5.44 -3.95
CA ALA A 102 -4.88 -5.45 -3.02
C ALA A 102 -5.13 -6.84 -2.40
N PHE A 103 -4.92 -7.92 -3.17
CA PHE A 103 -5.10 -9.29 -2.69
C PHE A 103 -3.88 -9.78 -1.93
N VAL A 104 -2.67 -9.39 -2.34
CA VAL A 104 -1.44 -9.64 -1.55
C VAL A 104 -1.58 -9.04 -0.15
N PHE A 105 -2.08 -7.80 -0.04
CA PHE A 105 -2.29 -7.15 1.25
C PHE A 105 -3.36 -7.88 2.09
N ALA A 106 -4.49 -8.25 1.48
CA ALA A 106 -5.52 -9.01 2.19
C ALA A 106 -5.00 -10.36 2.70
N GLU A 107 -4.26 -11.10 1.87
CA GLU A 107 -3.67 -12.40 2.22
C GLU A 107 -2.65 -12.27 3.37
N HIS A 108 -1.82 -11.22 3.34
CA HIS A 108 -0.88 -10.97 4.42
C HIS A 108 -1.61 -10.67 5.75
N VAL A 109 -2.67 -9.87 5.72
CA VAL A 109 -3.49 -9.58 6.90
C VAL A 109 -4.19 -10.85 7.42
N GLU A 110 -4.74 -11.67 6.53
CA GLU A 110 -5.34 -12.96 6.89
C GLU A 110 -4.33 -13.86 7.61
N SER A 111 -3.13 -14.01 7.06
CA SER A 111 -2.04 -14.78 7.67
C SER A 111 -1.64 -14.20 9.02
N LEU A 112 -1.50 -12.87 9.12
CA LEU A 112 -1.16 -12.18 10.36
C LEU A 112 -2.18 -12.50 11.46
N LEU A 113 -3.47 -12.28 11.19
CA LEU A 113 -4.55 -12.52 12.15
C LEU A 113 -4.66 -13.99 12.57
N SER A 114 -4.36 -14.93 11.68
CA SER A 114 -4.42 -16.38 11.98
C SER A 114 -3.44 -16.84 13.07
N THR A 115 -2.39 -16.06 13.33
CA THR A 115 -1.30 -16.40 14.27
C THR A 115 -1.26 -15.49 15.49
N ARG A 116 -2.29 -14.67 15.70
CA ARG A 116 -2.33 -13.69 16.79
C ARG A 116 -3.45 -13.98 17.77
N ASP A 117 -3.16 -13.68 19.02
CA ASP A 117 -4.12 -13.81 20.11
C ASP A 117 -5.05 -12.58 20.09
N PRO A 118 -6.37 -12.76 19.91
CA PRO A 118 -7.31 -11.64 19.94
C PRO A 118 -7.39 -10.93 21.29
N ALA A 119 -6.77 -11.47 22.36
CA ALA A 119 -6.62 -10.78 23.64
C ALA A 119 -5.53 -9.69 23.61
N THR A 120 -4.57 -9.75 22.69
CA THR A 120 -3.55 -8.71 22.53
C THR A 120 -4.11 -7.56 21.68
N PRO A 121 -4.09 -6.30 22.15
CA PRO A 121 -4.55 -5.17 21.36
C PRO A 121 -3.76 -5.03 20.05
N LEU A 122 -4.48 -4.93 18.93
CA LEU A 122 -3.91 -4.83 17.59
C LEU A 122 -4.09 -3.41 17.04
N PHE A 123 -3.01 -2.83 16.53
CA PHE A 123 -3.05 -1.67 15.64
C PHE A 123 -2.61 -2.08 14.24
N LEU A 124 -3.55 -2.09 13.31
CA LEU A 124 -3.31 -2.43 11.91
C LEU A 124 -3.58 -1.21 11.01
N TYR A 125 -2.55 -0.72 10.32
CA TYR A 125 -2.65 0.35 9.35
C TYR A 125 -2.56 -0.21 7.93
N LEU A 126 -3.61 0.00 7.12
CA LEU A 126 -3.76 -0.61 5.79
C LEU A 126 -3.87 0.43 4.67
N PRO A 127 -2.77 1.14 4.34
CA PRO A 127 -2.74 2.07 3.22
C PRO A 127 -2.69 1.31 1.88
N PHE A 128 -3.85 0.88 1.39
CA PHE A 128 -3.97 0.22 0.09
C PHE A 128 -3.38 1.07 -1.05
N GLN A 129 -2.81 0.41 -2.06
CA GLN A 129 -2.46 1.04 -3.33
C GLN A 129 -3.72 1.52 -4.07
N SER A 130 -4.79 0.71 -3.98
CA SER A 130 -6.09 1.00 -4.57
C SER A 130 -6.66 2.31 -4.03
N VAL A 131 -7.17 3.23 -4.86
CA VAL A 131 -7.38 3.14 -6.33
C VAL A 131 -6.49 4.11 -7.11
N HIS A 132 -5.25 4.30 -6.65
CA HIS A 132 -4.27 5.18 -7.31
C HIS A 132 -3.87 4.64 -8.69
N ALA A 133 -3.36 5.51 -9.56
CA ALA A 133 -2.74 5.11 -10.82
C ALA A 133 -1.52 4.18 -10.60
N PRO A 134 -1.16 3.33 -11.58
CA PRO A 134 -1.79 3.12 -12.89
C PRO A 134 -3.15 2.40 -12.78
N LEU A 135 -4.03 2.61 -13.77
CA LEU A 135 -5.35 1.96 -13.78
C LEU A 135 -5.24 0.50 -14.21
N GLN A 136 -5.19 -0.39 -13.22
CA GLN A 136 -4.97 -1.83 -13.38
C GLN A 136 -5.86 -2.61 -12.42
N VAL A 137 -6.53 -3.65 -12.93
CA VAL A 137 -7.39 -4.53 -12.14
C VAL A 137 -7.54 -5.88 -12.84
N PRO A 138 -7.78 -7.00 -12.12
CA PRO A 138 -8.08 -8.26 -12.77
C PRO A 138 -9.35 -8.13 -13.63
N GLN A 139 -9.30 -8.71 -14.83
CA GLN A 139 -10.27 -8.46 -15.90
C GLN A 139 -11.72 -8.68 -15.45
N ASN A 140 -11.97 -9.73 -14.66
CA ASN A 140 -13.27 -10.09 -14.12
C ASN A 140 -13.95 -8.96 -13.34
N TYR A 141 -13.19 -8.10 -12.64
CA TYR A 141 -13.76 -6.95 -11.94
C TYR A 141 -14.17 -5.83 -12.90
N SER A 142 -13.38 -5.58 -13.94
CA SER A 142 -13.73 -4.57 -14.95
C SER A 142 -14.91 -5.01 -15.83
N ASP A 143 -15.10 -6.32 -16.01
CA ASP A 143 -16.19 -6.91 -16.80
C ASP A 143 -17.57 -6.67 -16.17
N LEU A 144 -17.63 -6.54 -14.83
CA LEU A 144 -18.86 -6.16 -14.10
C LEU A 144 -19.44 -4.82 -14.59
N TYR A 145 -18.58 -3.97 -15.16
CA TYR A 145 -18.92 -2.63 -15.62
C TYR A 145 -18.83 -2.50 -17.15
N SER A 146 -19.03 -3.60 -17.88
CA SER A 146 -19.02 -3.63 -19.36
C SER A 146 -19.96 -2.62 -20.04
N HIS A 147 -21.03 -2.20 -19.35
CA HIS A 147 -21.96 -1.16 -19.81
C HIS A 147 -21.35 0.26 -19.80
N VAL A 148 -20.29 0.49 -19.03
CA VAL A 148 -19.59 1.79 -18.93
C VAL A 148 -18.69 1.97 -20.16
N GLN A 149 -18.97 3.03 -20.93
CA GLN A 149 -18.29 3.30 -22.21
C GLN A 149 -16.84 3.79 -22.01
N ASP A 150 -16.62 4.66 -21.02
CA ASP A 150 -15.27 5.16 -20.73
C ASP A 150 -14.41 4.05 -20.11
N ARG A 151 -13.34 3.66 -20.83
CA ARG A 151 -12.47 2.55 -20.43
C ARG A 151 -11.78 2.82 -19.10
N HIS A 152 -11.32 4.05 -18.86
CA HIS A 152 -10.62 4.40 -17.63
C HIS A 152 -11.54 4.31 -16.42
N ARG A 153 -12.77 4.83 -16.55
CA ARG A 153 -13.81 4.74 -15.53
C ARG A 153 -14.22 3.29 -15.28
N ARG A 154 -14.35 2.47 -16.32
CA ARG A 154 -14.65 1.04 -16.19
C ARG A 154 -13.56 0.32 -15.38
N THR A 155 -12.29 0.55 -15.69
CA THR A 155 -11.18 -0.02 -14.93
C THR A 155 -11.19 0.49 -13.49
N TYR A 156 -11.33 1.80 -13.28
CA TYR A 156 -11.39 2.42 -11.96
C TYR A 156 -12.51 1.83 -11.09
N LEU A 157 -13.72 1.65 -11.64
CA LEU A 157 -14.84 1.01 -10.93
C LEU A 157 -14.49 -0.42 -10.53
N GLY A 158 -13.88 -1.20 -11.43
CA GLY A 158 -13.36 -2.52 -11.10
C GLY A 158 -12.34 -2.49 -9.96
N MET A 159 -11.42 -1.52 -9.94
CA MET A 159 -10.43 -1.36 -8.86
C MET A 159 -11.09 -1.08 -7.51
N VAL A 160 -12.14 -0.25 -7.49
CA VAL A 160 -12.93 0.00 -6.28
C VAL A 160 -13.62 -1.29 -5.81
N THR A 161 -14.17 -2.10 -6.71
CA THR A 161 -14.76 -3.40 -6.36
C THR A 161 -13.71 -4.38 -5.82
N ALA A 162 -12.53 -4.44 -6.44
CA ALA A 162 -11.45 -5.30 -5.95
C ALA A 162 -10.95 -4.87 -4.56
N LEU A 163 -10.95 -3.56 -4.27
CA LEU A 163 -10.69 -3.03 -2.93
C LEU A 163 -11.78 -3.45 -1.95
N ASP A 164 -13.05 -3.34 -2.33
CA ASP A 164 -14.18 -3.77 -1.49
C ASP A 164 -14.11 -5.27 -1.16
N ASP A 165 -13.80 -6.12 -2.14
CA ASP A 165 -13.61 -7.56 -1.94
C ASP A 165 -12.44 -7.85 -0.99
N ALA A 166 -11.31 -7.14 -1.13
CA ALA A 166 -10.16 -7.25 -0.22
C ALA A 166 -10.51 -6.81 1.22
N VAL A 167 -11.29 -5.74 1.38
CA VAL A 167 -11.79 -5.31 2.69
C VAL A 167 -12.76 -6.33 3.27
N GLY A 168 -13.66 -6.90 2.46
CA GLY A 168 -14.59 -7.95 2.86
C GLY A 168 -13.87 -9.18 3.38
N ARG A 169 -12.81 -9.61 2.70
CA ARG A 169 -11.89 -10.68 3.13
C ARG A 169 -11.25 -10.40 4.50
N ILE A 170 -10.71 -9.21 4.70
CA ILE A 170 -10.09 -8.80 5.98
C ILE A 170 -11.13 -8.78 7.10
N VAL A 171 -12.31 -8.21 6.86
CA VAL A 171 -13.41 -8.17 7.84
C VAL A 171 -13.88 -9.58 8.19
N ALA A 172 -13.97 -10.48 7.21
CA ALA A 172 -14.30 -11.88 7.45
C ALA A 172 -13.22 -12.56 8.33
N SER A 173 -11.94 -12.29 8.07
CA SER A 173 -10.83 -12.82 8.88
C SER A 173 -10.84 -12.27 10.30
N LEU A 174 -11.09 -10.98 10.50
CA LEU A 174 -11.26 -10.40 11.83
C LEU A 174 -12.39 -11.10 12.60
N LYS A 175 -13.50 -11.45 11.93
CA LYS A 175 -14.63 -12.16 12.56
C LYS A 175 -14.26 -13.59 12.92
N SER A 176 -13.66 -14.34 12.01
CA SER A 176 -13.33 -15.75 12.22
C SER A 176 -12.22 -15.96 13.26
N THR A 177 -11.31 -15.00 13.39
CA THR A 177 -10.19 -15.04 14.35
C THR A 177 -10.52 -14.39 15.70
N GLY A 178 -11.72 -13.85 15.89
CA GLY A 178 -12.16 -13.25 17.15
C GLY A 178 -11.73 -11.79 17.38
N HIS A 179 -11.02 -11.18 16.45
CA HIS A 179 -10.56 -9.79 16.54
C HIS A 179 -11.68 -8.75 16.30
N TYR A 180 -12.80 -9.12 15.67
CA TYR A 180 -13.81 -8.15 15.19
C TYR A 180 -14.64 -7.47 16.29
N ASN A 181 -15.10 -8.21 17.31
CA ASN A 181 -16.14 -7.72 18.23
C ASN A 181 -15.67 -6.55 19.11
N ASN A 182 -14.36 -6.40 19.31
CA ASN A 182 -13.75 -5.32 20.08
C ASN A 182 -12.81 -4.46 19.22
N SER A 183 -13.15 -4.27 17.94
CA SER A 183 -12.39 -3.45 17.01
C SER A 183 -13.06 -2.13 16.70
N VAL A 184 -12.27 -1.06 16.58
CA VAL A 184 -12.68 0.18 15.91
C VAL A 184 -12.06 0.17 14.51
N ILE A 185 -12.91 0.17 13.49
CA ILE A 185 -12.50 0.17 12.09
C ILE A 185 -12.76 1.56 11.50
N VAL A 186 -11.70 2.18 10.98
CA VAL A 186 -11.79 3.47 10.28
C VAL A 186 -11.41 3.23 8.82
N PHE A 187 -12.31 3.60 7.91
CA PHE A 187 -12.06 3.58 6.47
C PHE A 187 -12.06 5.02 5.95
N THR A 188 -10.97 5.42 5.29
CA THR A 188 -10.79 6.78 4.76
C THR A 188 -9.93 6.77 3.51
N THR A 189 -9.95 7.87 2.77
CA THR A 189 -9.00 8.18 1.70
C THR A 189 -7.89 9.11 2.21
N ASP A 190 -6.73 9.11 1.57
CA ASP A 190 -5.61 10.02 1.85
C ASP A 190 -5.80 11.40 1.21
N ASN A 191 -6.48 11.47 0.06
CA ASN A 191 -6.85 12.71 -0.63
C ASN A 191 -8.09 12.52 -1.54
N SER A 192 -8.53 13.57 -2.23
CA SER A 192 -9.62 13.46 -3.23
C SER A 192 -9.21 12.61 -4.44
N GLY A 193 -10.21 12.03 -5.13
CA GLY A 193 -10.04 11.33 -6.40
C GLY A 193 -10.20 12.21 -7.64
#